data_AF-A0A947CMK1-F1
#
_entry.id   AF-A0A947CMK1-F1
#
_cell.length_a   1.000
_cell.length_b   1.000
_cell.length_c   1.000
_cell.angle_alpha   90.00
_cell.angle_beta   90.00
_cell.angle_gamma   90.00
#
_symmetry.space_group_name_H-M   'P 1'
#
loop_
_entity.id
_entity.type
_entity.pdbx_description
1 polymer ?
#
loop_
_entity_poly.entity_id
_entity_poly.type
_entity_poly.pdbx_seq_one_letter_code
_entity_poly.pdbx_strand_id
1 'polypeptide(L)'
;MMGAPENRLHRGRAAGSVWAQSRGWWAVVGYELLVFAIKQAWACVFGAALLALLLATHLFYPEHAVVARYDFLVLAAVGLQLLLLATGLETRDEAMV
;
A
#
# COMPACT_ATOMS: atom_id res chain seq x y z
N MET A 1 -0.41 16.47 24.64
CA MET A 1 0.83 17.13 24.18
C MET A 1 1.32 16.53 22.84
N MET A 2 0.47 16.53 21.80
CA MET A 2 0.82 16.14 20.43
C MET A 2 0.79 17.42 19.59
N GLY A 3 1.95 18.06 19.39
CA GLY A 3 2.02 19.40 18.79
C GLY A 3 3.15 19.60 17.79
N ALA A 4 3.75 18.55 17.22
CA ALA A 4 4.95 18.73 16.36
C ALA A 4 5.28 17.67 15.26
N PRO A 5 4.32 17.00 14.57
CA PRO A 5 4.66 16.31 13.30
C PRO A 5 4.00 16.87 12.03
N GLU A 6 2.78 17.42 12.10
CA GLU A 6 2.02 17.88 10.92
C GLU A 6 2.70 19.05 10.21
N ASN A 7 3.21 20.01 10.97
CA ASN A 7 3.81 21.25 10.45
C ASN A 7 5.07 21.03 9.59
N ARG A 8 5.76 19.88 9.73
CA ARG A 8 6.93 19.54 8.89
C ARG A 8 6.54 18.93 7.54
N LEU A 9 5.49 18.11 7.50
CA LEU A 9 5.05 17.45 6.27
C LEU A 9 4.39 18.44 5.31
N HIS A 10 3.58 19.37 5.84
CA HIS A 10 2.98 20.45 5.05
C HIS A 10 4.04 21.40 4.46
N ARG A 11 5.07 21.73 5.24
CA ARG A 11 6.26 22.49 4.75
C ARG A 11 7.01 21.75 3.64
N GLY A 12 7.20 20.44 3.79
CA GLY A 12 7.89 19.61 2.79
C GLY A 12 7.12 19.53 1.46
N ARG A 13 5.79 19.40 1.51
CA ARG A 13 4.95 19.43 0.30
C ARG A 13 4.94 20.81 -0.35
N ALA A 14 4.86 21.89 0.45
CA ALA A 14 4.88 23.26 -0.07
C ALA A 14 6.19 23.58 -0.80
N ALA A 15 7.35 23.16 -0.27
CA ALA A 15 8.63 23.34 -0.95
C ALA A 15 8.70 22.57 -2.28
N GLY A 16 8.18 21.34 -2.32
CA GLY A 16 8.12 20.52 -3.54
C GLY A 16 7.21 21.11 -4.63
N SER A 17 6.04 21.62 -4.24
CA SER A 17 5.09 22.25 -5.18
C SER A 17 5.60 23.59 -5.72
N VAL A 18 6.26 24.39 -4.89
CA VAL A 18 6.86 25.67 -5.31
C VAL A 18 8.00 25.45 -6.31
N TRP A 19 8.85 24.44 -6.07
CA TRP A 19 9.87 24.04 -7.03
C TRP A 19 9.27 23.58 -8.36
N ALA A 20 8.19 22.78 -8.34
CA ALA A 20 7.52 22.32 -9.55
C ALA A 20 6.88 23.48 -10.33
N GLN A 21 6.26 24.45 -9.64
CA GLN A 21 5.67 25.64 -10.27
C GLN A 21 6.72 26.50 -11.01
N SER A 22 7.94 26.60 -10.49
CA SER A 22 9.03 27.35 -11.13
C SER A 22 9.49 26.77 -12.47
N ARG A 23 9.08 25.54 -12.81
CA ARG A 23 9.56 24.76 -13.97
C ARG A 23 8.48 24.53 -15.04
N GLY A 24 7.29 25.11 -14.84
CA GLY A 24 6.17 25.06 -15.78
C GLY A 24 5.14 23.96 -15.49
N TRP A 25 4.02 23.99 -16.22
CA TRP A 25 2.85 23.15 -15.97
C TRP A 25 3.13 21.63 -16.01
N TRP A 26 3.98 21.17 -16.93
CA TRP A 26 4.37 19.75 -17.03
C TRP A 26 5.10 19.23 -15.78
N ALA A 27 5.90 20.07 -15.13
CA ALA A 27 6.60 19.70 -13.92
C ALA A 27 5.64 19.57 -12.72
N VAL A 28 4.61 20.41 -12.67
CA VAL A 28 3.53 20.31 -11.66
C VAL A 28 2.75 19.01 -11.85
N VAL A 29 2.30 18.72 -13.08
CA VAL A 29 1.57 17.48 -13.38
C VAL A 29 2.42 16.25 -13.06
N GLY A 30 3.69 16.23 -13.47
CA GLY A 30 4.60 15.12 -13.18
C GLY A 30 4.83 14.91 -11.66
N TYR A 31 4.97 15.99 -10.90
CA TYR A 31 5.11 15.93 -9.44
C TYR A 31 3.84 15.37 -8.77
N GLU A 32 2.67 15.86 -9.15
CA GLU A 32 1.39 15.39 -8.60
C GLU A 32 1.11 13.93 -8.95
N LEU A 33 1.35 13.53 -10.20
CA LEU A 33 1.23 12.14 -10.64
C LEU A 33 2.19 11.22 -9.88
N LEU A 34 3.43 11.63 -9.64
CA LEU A 34 4.40 10.83 -8.88
C LEU A 34 3.93 10.63 -7.44
N VAL A 35 3.55 11.71 -6.76
CA VAL A 35 3.07 11.64 -5.36
C VAL A 35 1.79 10.81 -5.28
N PHE A 36 0.91 10.91 -6.27
CA PHE A 36 -0.29 10.09 -6.37
C PHE A 36 0.05 8.61 -6.60
N ALA A 37 0.91 8.30 -7.56
CA ALA A 37 1.33 6.94 -7.89
C ALA A 37 2.01 6.25 -6.69
N ILE A 38 2.86 6.97 -5.96
CA ILE A 38 3.46 6.47 -4.71
C ILE A 38 2.36 6.09 -3.72
N LYS A 39 1.34 6.94 -3.52
CA LYS A 39 0.23 6.63 -2.61
C LYS A 39 -0.60 5.43 -3.09
N GLN A 40 -0.86 5.31 -4.39
CA GLN A 40 -1.59 4.16 -4.95
C GLN A 40 -0.80 2.85 -4.85
N ALA A 41 0.53 2.91 -5.00
CA ALA A 41 1.39 1.74 -4.80
C ALA A 41 1.27 1.19 -3.38
N TRP A 42 1.16 2.06 -2.37
CA TRP A 42 0.88 1.64 -0.99
C TRP A 42 -0.53 1.04 -0.83
N ALA A 43 -1.54 1.59 -1.52
CA ALA A 43 -2.91 1.06 -1.48
C ALA A 43 -3.07 -0.30 -2.18
N CYS A 44 -2.27 -0.59 -3.21
CA CYS A 44 -2.41 -1.82 -4.00
C CYS A 44 -1.59 -3.01 -3.48
N VAL A 45 -0.77 -2.84 -2.43
CA VAL A 45 0.11 -3.89 -1.88
C VAL A 45 -0.67 -5.16 -1.55
N PHE A 46 -1.86 -5.04 -0.95
CA PHE A 46 -2.72 -6.20 -0.65
C PHE A 46 -3.06 -6.98 -1.93
N GLY A 47 -3.62 -6.29 -2.93
CA GLY A 47 -4.05 -6.91 -4.18
C GLY A 47 -2.89 -7.54 -4.95
N ALA A 48 -1.74 -6.86 -5.01
CA ALA A 48 -0.53 -7.38 -5.64
C ALA A 48 -0.01 -8.63 -4.91
N ALA A 49 0.00 -8.63 -3.58
CA ALA A 49 0.43 -9.77 -2.78
C ALA A 49 -0.53 -10.97 -2.91
N LEU A 50 -1.84 -10.72 -2.93
CA LEU A 50 -2.84 -11.78 -3.15
C LEU A 50 -2.73 -12.37 -4.55
N LEU A 51 -2.50 -11.54 -5.57
CA LEU A 51 -2.25 -12.00 -6.94
C LEU A 51 -0.97 -12.85 -7.03
N ALA A 52 0.12 -12.43 -6.36
CA ALA A 52 1.34 -13.21 -6.30
C ALA A 52 1.12 -14.57 -5.61
N LEU A 53 0.32 -14.62 -4.55
CA LEU A 53 -0.11 -15.87 -3.90
C LEU A 53 -0.94 -16.76 -4.81
N LEU A 54 -1.87 -16.18 -5.58
CA LEU A 54 -2.67 -16.92 -6.54
C LEU A 54 -1.80 -17.56 -7.62
N LEU A 55 -0.83 -16.81 -8.16
CA LEU A 55 0.13 -17.33 -9.13
C LEU A 55 1.03 -18.40 -8.51
N ALA A 56 1.62 -18.14 -7.34
CA ALA A 56 2.48 -19.09 -6.66
C ALA A 56 1.76 -20.42 -6.36
N THR A 57 0.51 -20.35 -5.89
CA THR A 57 -0.30 -21.55 -5.63
C THR A 57 -0.86 -22.19 -6.90
N HIS A 58 -0.89 -21.49 -8.02
CA HIS A 58 -1.22 -22.10 -9.31
C HIS A 58 -0.03 -22.88 -9.89
N LEU A 59 1.20 -22.38 -9.71
CA LEU A 59 2.40 -23.00 -10.29
C LEU A 59 3.03 -24.07 -9.39
N PHE A 60 3.00 -23.90 -8.07
CA PHE A 60 3.83 -24.68 -7.15
C PHE A 60 3.05 -25.45 -6.08
N TYR A 61 1.71 -25.36 -6.04
CA TYR A 61 0.94 -26.02 -4.97
C TYR A 61 0.82 -27.52 -5.23
N PRO A 62 1.21 -28.37 -4.27
CA PRO A 62 1.22 -29.82 -4.46
C PRO A 62 -0.20 -30.40 -4.51
N GLU A 63 -0.45 -31.35 -5.41
CA GLU A 63 -1.77 -31.99 -5.58
C GLU A 63 -2.19 -32.85 -4.37
N HIS A 64 -1.21 -33.32 -3.59
CA HIS A 64 -1.44 -34.19 -2.42
C HIS A 64 -1.40 -33.40 -1.10
N ALA A 65 -1.58 -32.07 -1.15
CA ALA A 65 -1.57 -31.23 0.04
C ALA A 65 -2.70 -31.64 1.01
N VAL A 66 -2.39 -31.64 2.30
CA VAL A 66 -3.37 -31.90 3.38
C VAL A 66 -4.41 -30.78 3.48
N VAL A 67 -4.03 -29.56 3.08
CA VAL A 67 -4.90 -28.38 3.04
C VAL A 67 -5.31 -28.13 1.60
N ALA A 68 -6.61 -27.90 1.35
CA ALA A 68 -7.06 -27.55 0.02
C ALA A 68 -6.52 -26.16 -0.37
N ARG A 69 -6.18 -25.97 -1.65
CA ARG A 69 -5.59 -24.73 -2.17
C ARG A 69 -6.36 -23.48 -1.76
N TYR A 70 -7.69 -23.53 -1.82
CA TYR A 70 -8.55 -22.39 -1.51
C TYR A 70 -8.57 -22.07 -0.01
N ASP A 71 -8.57 -23.08 0.86
CA ASP A 71 -8.46 -22.86 2.31
C ASP A 71 -7.10 -22.24 2.69
N PHE A 72 -6.01 -22.69 2.05
CA PHE A 72 -4.69 -22.08 2.23
C PHE A 72 -4.69 -20.62 1.78
N LEU A 73 -5.29 -20.29 0.64
CA LEU A 73 -5.39 -18.92 0.15
C LEU A 73 -6.20 -18.02 1.09
N VAL A 74 -7.27 -18.54 1.71
CA VAL A 74 -8.04 -17.81 2.73
C VAL A 74 -7.19 -17.52 3.96
N LEU A 75 -6.47 -18.53 4.49
CA LEU A 75 -5.56 -18.34 5.62
C LEU A 75 -4.44 -17.34 5.31
N ALA A 76 -3.88 -17.41 4.10
CA ALA A 76 -2.87 -16.48 3.63
C ALA A 76 -3.42 -15.05 3.51
N ALA A 77 -4.64 -14.88 3.01
CA ALA A 77 -5.30 -13.58 2.93
C ALA A 77 -5.52 -12.94 4.31
N VAL A 78 -5.96 -13.74 5.30
CA VAL A 78 -6.08 -13.30 6.70
C VAL A 78 -4.70 -12.89 7.26
N GLY A 79 -3.66 -13.69 7.01
CA GLY A 79 -2.29 -13.35 7.42
C GLY A 79 -1.79 -12.05 6.78
N LEU A 80 -2.12 -11.82 5.51
CA LEU A 80 -1.78 -10.59 4.77
C LEU A 80 -2.48 -9.37 5.35
N GLN A 81 -3.76 -9.48 5.69
CA GLN A 81 -4.51 -8.42 6.36
C GLN A 81 -3.89 -8.06 7.72
N LEU A 82 -3.51 -9.07 8.52
CA LEU A 82 -2.83 -8.87 9.79
C LEU A 82 -1.46 -8.20 9.62
N LEU A 83 -0.73 -8.56 8.56
CA LEU A 83 0.56 -7.93 8.22
C LEU A 83 0.38 -6.46 7.83
N LEU A 84 -0.66 -6.12 7.07
CA LEU A 84 -0.95 -4.73 6.68
C LEU A 84 -1.35 -3.88 7.89
N LEU A 85 -2.13 -4.44 8.81
CA LEU A 85 -2.42 -3.82 10.12
C LEU A 85 -1.15 -3.66 10.98
N ALA A 86 -0.25 -4.63 10.98
CA ALA A 86 1.00 -4.58 11.75
C ALA A 86 2.01 -3.56 11.18
N THR A 87 2.05 -3.42 9.85
CA THR A 87 2.89 -2.44 9.16
C THR A 87 2.33 -1.02 9.21
N GLY A 88 1.13 -0.83 9.76
CA GLY A 88 0.51 0.49 9.97
C GLY A 88 0.04 1.15 8.68
N LEU A 89 -0.12 0.38 7.60
CA LEU A 89 -0.69 0.84 6.32
C LEU A 89 -2.20 1.02 6.41
N GLU A 90 -2.86 0.21 7.24
CA GLU A 90 -4.28 0.33 7.58
C GLU A 90 -4.41 0.81 9.03
N THR A 91 -5.30 1.77 9.26
CA THR A 91 -5.54 2.32 10.59
C THR A 91 -6.45 1.36 11.36
N ARG A 92 -6.08 1.00 12.60
CA ARG A 92 -6.83 0.07 13.47
C ARG A 92 -8.29 0.50 13.75
N ASP A 93 -8.60 1.78 13.51
CA ASP A 93 -9.93 2.38 13.63
C ASP A 93 -10.92 1.87 12.57
N GLU A 94 -10.45 1.40 11.39
CA GLU A 94 -11.30 0.81 10.33
C GLU A 94 -11.49 -0.71 10.47
N ALA A 95 -10.61 -1.40 11.19
CA ALA A 95 -10.70 -2.86 11.41
C ALA A 95 -11.68 -3.24 12.54
N MET A 96 -12.27 -2.25 13.21
CA MET A 96 -13.19 -2.40 14.33
C MET A 96 -14.57 -1.88 13.96
N VAL A 97 -15.23 -2.52 12.98
CA VAL A 97 -16.67 -2.38 12.68
C VAL A 97 -17.36 -3.70 12.95
#